data_AF-A0A7W1GYN4-F1
#
_entry.id   AF-A0A7W1GYN4-F1
#
_cell.length_a   1.000
_cell.length_b   1.000
_cell.length_c   1.000
_cell.angle_alpha   90.00
_cell.angle_beta   90.00
_cell.angle_gamma   90.00
#
_symmetry.space_group_name_H-M   'P 1'
#
loop_
_entity.id
_entity.type
_entity.pdbx_description
1 polymer ?
#
loop_
_entity_poly.entity_id
_entity_poly.type
_entity_poly.pdbx_seq_one_letter_code
_entity_poly.pdbx_strand_id
1 'polypeptide(L)'
;PTGAPPAGAPPTGAPPAGAPPAGPNLDQRRAEMEKQEAEVKALLTEPQRKRFDELVLQLEGPSALGRPEVAKQVGLSEDQQAKIQAAQQSQMQAMRDLMQESRDGGGDREAMMVEMAKMREATNKAILDLLTEPQKRKWAEMQGKPFTFESTGR
;
A
#
# COMPACT_ATOMS: atom_id res chain seq x y z
N PRO A 1 -44.91 11.09 12.27
CA PRO A 1 -44.32 10.34 13.41
C PRO A 1 -43.95 8.90 12.98
N THR A 2 -42.75 8.68 12.44
CA THR A 2 -41.49 8.35 13.14
C THR A 2 -41.39 6.89 13.58
N GLY A 3 -40.43 6.16 13.00
CA GLY A 3 -39.95 4.89 13.54
C GLY A 3 -39.15 4.03 12.55
N ALA A 4 -37.97 4.50 12.13
CA ALA A 4 -36.97 3.63 11.49
C ALA A 4 -36.36 2.69 12.54
N PRO A 5 -36.12 1.39 12.25
CA PRO A 5 -35.29 0.55 13.10
C PRO A 5 -33.79 0.77 12.81
N PRO A 6 -32.92 0.50 13.79
CA PRO A 6 -31.55 1.01 13.84
C PRO A 6 -30.58 0.26 12.91
N ALA A 7 -29.61 1.02 12.40
CA ALA A 7 -28.36 0.50 11.89
C ALA A 7 -27.52 -0.12 13.02
N GLY A 8 -26.85 -1.22 12.73
CA GLY A 8 -25.74 -1.72 13.56
C GLY A 8 -25.96 -3.10 14.18
N ALA A 9 -25.74 -4.14 13.39
CA ALA A 9 -25.17 -5.39 13.87
C ALA A 9 -24.30 -5.98 12.75
N PRO A 10 -23.01 -6.30 12.97
CA PRO A 10 -22.30 -7.14 12.03
C PRO A 10 -23.03 -8.50 11.98
N PRO A 11 -23.21 -9.13 10.81
CA PRO A 11 -23.71 -10.49 10.78
C PRO A 11 -22.70 -11.38 11.51
N THR A 12 -23.05 -11.79 12.73
CA THR A 12 -22.42 -12.91 13.44
C THR A 12 -22.84 -14.21 12.75
N GLY A 13 -22.41 -14.37 11.50
CA GLY A 13 -22.49 -15.62 10.76
C GLY A 13 -21.11 -16.22 10.72
N ALA A 14 -20.94 -17.41 11.32
CA ALA A 14 -19.75 -18.21 11.07
C ALA A 14 -19.55 -18.35 9.55
N PRO A 15 -18.33 -18.15 9.02
CA PRO A 15 -18.11 -18.30 7.59
C PRO A 15 -18.44 -19.75 7.18
N PRO A 16 -19.01 -19.96 5.98
CA PRO A 16 -19.30 -21.31 5.50
C PRO A 16 -18.02 -22.15 5.49
N ALA A 17 -18.12 -23.38 5.99
CA ALA A 17 -17.03 -24.34 6.02
C ALA A 17 -16.50 -24.56 4.59
N GLY A 18 -15.30 -24.03 4.31
CA GLY A 18 -14.68 -24.08 2.98
C GLY A 18 -14.21 -22.74 2.43
N ALA A 19 -14.55 -21.61 3.06
CA ALA A 19 -13.88 -20.34 2.75
C ALA A 19 -12.41 -20.40 3.22
N PRO A 20 -11.42 -20.02 2.38
CA PRO A 20 -10.06 -19.85 2.88
C PRO A 20 -10.11 -18.88 4.08
N PRO A 21 -9.26 -19.06 5.11
CA PRO A 21 -9.23 -18.15 6.24
C PRO A 21 -9.11 -16.73 5.69
N ALA A 22 -9.97 -15.81 6.17
CA ALA A 22 -9.86 -14.41 5.79
C ALA A 22 -8.40 -14.00 6.05
N GLY A 23 -7.67 -13.74 4.97
CA GLY A 23 -6.27 -13.34 5.07
C GLY A 23 -6.15 -12.13 5.99
N PRO A 24 -4.98 -11.92 6.63
CA PRO A 24 -4.83 -10.87 7.63
C PRO A 24 -5.39 -9.54 7.12
N ASN A 25 -6.19 -8.87 7.97
CA ASN A 25 -6.72 -7.56 7.64
C ASN A 25 -5.55 -6.61 7.34
N LEU A 26 -5.77 -5.57 6.54
CA LEU A 26 -4.73 -4.66 6.05
C LEU A 26 -3.82 -4.14 7.18
N ASP A 27 -4.41 -3.83 8.33
CA ASP A 27 -3.67 -3.35 9.50
C ASP A 27 -2.78 -4.44 10.13
N GLN A 28 -3.23 -5.69 10.14
CA GLN A 28 -2.41 -6.82 10.61
C GLN A 28 -1.23 -7.05 9.66
N ARG A 29 -1.45 -7.00 8.34
CA ARG A 29 -0.36 -7.11 7.36
C ARG A 29 0.66 -5.98 7.49
N ARG A 30 0.19 -4.75 7.71
CA ARG A 30 1.08 -3.60 7.97
C ARG A 30 1.90 -3.81 9.24
N ALA A 31 1.28 -4.20 10.35
CA ALA A 31 1.96 -4.46 11.60
C ALA A 31 3.01 -5.60 11.50
N GLU A 32 2.69 -6.68 10.78
CA GLU A 32 3.63 -7.77 10.52
C GLU A 32 4.83 -7.30 9.68
N MET A 33 4.58 -6.51 8.63
CA MET A 33 5.63 -5.92 7.80
C MET A 33 6.54 -4.98 8.62
N GLU A 34 5.96 -4.10 9.43
CA GLU A 34 6.71 -3.20 10.33
C GLU A 34 7.58 -3.98 11.32
N LYS A 35 7.04 -5.06 11.89
CA LYS A 35 7.78 -5.95 12.79
C LYS A 35 8.97 -6.59 12.08
N GLN A 36 8.77 -7.17 10.90
CA GLN A 36 9.85 -7.78 10.12
C GLN A 36 10.91 -6.74 9.73
N GLU A 37 10.48 -5.54 9.35
CA GLU A 37 11.38 -4.44 9.03
C GLU A 37 12.24 -4.04 10.24
N ALA A 38 11.65 -3.98 11.44
CA ALA A 38 12.36 -3.70 12.68
C ALA A 38 13.40 -4.79 13.02
N GLU A 39 13.06 -6.06 12.84
CA GLU A 39 13.97 -7.19 13.05
C GLU A 39 15.17 -7.13 12.08
N VAL A 40 14.92 -6.83 10.80
CA VAL A 40 15.99 -6.61 9.80
C VAL A 40 16.88 -5.45 10.23
N LYS A 41 16.29 -4.30 10.58
CA LYS A 41 17.03 -3.09 10.98
C LYS A 41 17.90 -3.30 12.22
N ALA A 42 17.51 -4.18 13.13
CA ALA A 42 18.28 -4.51 14.33
C ALA A 42 19.63 -5.19 14.01
N LEU A 43 19.72 -5.89 12.87
CA LEU A 43 20.95 -6.57 12.42
C LEU A 43 21.87 -5.68 11.58
N LEU A 44 21.38 -4.53 11.13
CA LEU A 44 22.11 -3.62 10.25
C LEU A 44 22.96 -2.63 11.06
N THR A 45 24.02 -2.12 10.45
CA THR A 45 24.72 -0.91 10.94
C THR A 45 23.92 0.35 10.60
N GLU A 46 24.26 1.51 11.18
CA GLU A 46 23.57 2.77 10.84
C GLU A 46 23.60 3.12 9.35
N PRO A 47 24.74 3.03 8.63
CA PRO A 47 24.77 3.30 7.20
C PRO A 47 23.91 2.32 6.40
N GLN A 48 23.89 1.04 6.80
CA GLN A 48 23.06 0.01 6.17
C GLN A 48 21.58 0.23 6.42
N ARG A 49 21.17 0.61 7.65
CA ARG A 49 19.78 0.98 7.95
C ARG A 49 19.31 2.15 7.10
N LYS A 50 20.11 3.21 7.04
CA LYS A 50 19.79 4.37 6.21
C LYS A 50 19.61 3.98 4.75
N ARG A 51 20.52 3.18 4.21
CA ARG A 51 20.41 2.73 2.81
C ARG A 51 19.22 1.80 2.59
N PHE A 52 18.92 0.94 3.55
CA PHE A 52 17.75 0.08 3.53
C PHE A 52 16.47 0.92 3.46
N ASP A 53 16.32 1.96 4.29
CA ASP A 53 15.18 2.87 4.27
C ASP A 53 15.00 3.56 2.90
N GLU A 54 16.08 4.12 2.37
CA GLU A 54 16.09 4.73 1.03
C GLU A 54 15.60 3.74 -0.05
N LEU A 55 16.08 2.50 -0.02
CA LEU A 55 15.71 1.46 -0.98
C LEU A 55 14.27 1.00 -0.82
N VAL A 56 13.77 0.85 0.41
CA VAL A 56 12.36 0.52 0.66
C VAL A 56 11.46 1.61 0.09
N LEU A 57 11.77 2.88 0.32
CA LEU A 57 11.00 4.01 -0.24
C LEU A 57 11.06 4.08 -1.77
N GLN A 58 12.19 3.71 -2.39
CA GLN A 58 12.29 3.62 -3.85
C GLN A 58 11.48 2.43 -4.41
N LEU A 59 11.50 1.29 -3.72
CA LEU A 59 10.78 0.09 -4.15
C LEU A 59 9.25 0.27 -4.04
N GLU A 60 8.78 0.79 -2.90
CA GLU A 60 7.37 1.05 -2.66
C GLU A 60 6.85 2.21 -3.52
N GLY A 61 7.67 3.24 -3.71
CA GLY A 61 7.32 4.46 -4.42
C GLY A 61 6.32 5.33 -3.63
N PRO A 62 5.53 6.18 -4.30
CA PRO A 62 4.57 7.07 -3.63
C PRO A 62 3.55 6.37 -2.72
N SER A 63 3.31 5.07 -2.89
CA SER A 63 2.48 4.29 -1.98
C SER A 63 3.02 4.27 -0.54
N ALA A 64 4.33 4.44 -0.32
CA ALA A 64 4.90 4.56 1.02
C ALA A 64 4.39 5.77 1.81
N LEU A 65 3.90 6.81 1.13
CA LEU A 65 3.33 8.01 1.76
C LEU A 65 2.04 7.73 2.56
N GLY A 66 1.45 6.54 2.39
CA GLY A 66 0.36 6.06 3.26
C GLY A 66 0.84 5.58 4.63
N ARG A 67 2.12 5.26 4.81
CA ARG A 67 2.66 4.79 6.09
C ARG A 67 2.76 5.95 7.09
N PRO A 68 2.25 5.83 8.33
CA PRO A 68 2.17 6.95 9.28
C PRO A 68 3.51 7.68 9.54
N GLU A 69 4.59 6.92 9.65
CA GLU A 69 5.95 7.40 9.88
C GLU A 69 6.53 8.13 8.66
N VAL A 70 6.22 7.69 7.45
CA VAL A 70 6.65 8.36 6.20
C VAL A 70 5.84 9.65 6.02
N ALA A 71 4.53 9.58 6.21
CA ALA A 71 3.64 10.74 6.18
C ALA A 71 4.10 11.83 7.17
N LYS A 72 4.48 11.43 8.39
CA LYS A 72 5.03 12.32 9.41
C LYS A 72 6.36 12.95 9.00
N GLN A 73 7.27 12.18 8.42
CA GLN A 73 8.58 12.69 7.98
C GLN A 73 8.48 13.67 6.81
N VAL A 74 7.52 13.45 5.91
CA VAL A 74 7.22 14.35 4.78
C VAL A 74 6.42 15.57 5.25
N GLY A 75 5.72 15.47 6.38
CA GLY A 75 4.87 16.53 6.93
C GLY A 75 3.55 16.65 6.20
N LEU A 76 2.90 15.51 5.91
CA LEU A 76 1.56 15.48 5.32
C LEU A 76 0.50 15.95 6.32
N SER A 77 -0.50 16.70 5.83
CA SER A 77 -1.68 17.01 6.64
C SER A 77 -2.60 15.81 6.80
N GLU A 78 -3.50 15.85 7.78
CA GLU A 78 -4.54 14.83 7.98
C GLU A 78 -5.39 14.65 6.70
N ASP A 79 -5.75 15.75 6.04
CA ASP A 79 -6.48 15.72 4.77
C ASP A 79 -5.71 15.02 3.64
N GLN A 80 -4.41 15.28 3.51
CA GLN A 80 -3.57 14.63 2.50
C GLN A 80 -3.44 13.14 2.81
N GLN A 81 -3.22 12.78 4.08
CA GLN A 81 -3.12 11.40 4.52
C GLN A 81 -4.43 10.63 4.27
N ALA A 82 -5.58 11.22 4.58
CA ALA A 82 -6.89 10.62 4.30
C ALA A 82 -7.11 10.37 2.80
N LYS A 83 -6.76 11.34 1.94
CA LYS A 83 -6.86 11.18 0.48
C LYS A 83 -5.92 10.11 -0.06
N ILE A 84 -4.71 10.01 0.48
CA ILE A 84 -3.75 8.96 0.11
C ILE A 84 -4.29 7.58 0.52
N GLN A 85 -4.80 7.42 1.74
CA GLN A 85 -5.41 6.16 2.18
C GLN A 85 -6.59 5.77 1.30
N ALA A 86 -7.45 6.72 0.94
CA ALA A 86 -8.58 6.47 0.04
C ALA A 86 -8.13 6.01 -1.35
N ALA A 87 -7.12 6.66 -1.93
CA ALA A 87 -6.55 6.26 -3.23
C ALA A 87 -6.00 4.82 -3.17
N GLN A 88 -5.29 4.46 -2.10
CA GLN A 88 -4.74 3.12 -1.91
C GLN A 88 -5.84 2.07 -1.69
N GLN A 89 -6.87 2.39 -0.90
CA GLN A 89 -8.01 1.48 -0.69
C GLN A 89 -8.75 1.21 -2.00
N SER A 90 -8.98 2.25 -2.81
CA SER A 90 -9.58 2.12 -4.14
C SER A 90 -8.73 1.24 -5.05
N GLN A 91 -7.41 1.45 -5.07
CA GLN A 91 -6.50 0.62 -5.86
C GLN A 91 -6.53 -0.85 -5.41
N MET A 92 -6.52 -1.11 -4.10
CA MET A 92 -6.58 -2.48 -3.56
C MET A 92 -7.89 -3.18 -3.91
N GLN A 93 -9.01 -2.46 -3.90
CA GLN A 93 -10.29 -3.01 -4.30
C GLN A 93 -10.29 -3.35 -5.80
N ALA A 94 -9.86 -2.43 -6.66
CA ALA A 94 -9.74 -2.68 -8.10
C ALA A 94 -8.80 -3.86 -8.41
N MET A 95 -7.70 -3.99 -7.67
CA MET A 95 -6.78 -5.11 -7.77
C MET A 95 -7.43 -6.45 -7.40
N ARG A 96 -8.26 -6.45 -6.34
CA ARG A 96 -9.01 -7.63 -5.91
C ARG A 96 -10.03 -8.05 -6.97
N ASP A 97 -10.75 -7.09 -7.53
CA ASP A 97 -11.77 -7.34 -8.54
C ASP A 97 -11.14 -7.90 -9.83
N LEU A 98 -10.03 -7.29 -10.28
CA LEU A 98 -9.24 -7.79 -11.42
C LEU A 98 -8.75 -9.24 -11.19
N MET A 99 -8.29 -9.55 -9.98
CA MET A 99 -7.82 -10.89 -9.65
C MET A 99 -8.95 -11.93 -9.60
N GLN A 100 -10.15 -11.53 -9.16
CA GLN A 100 -11.33 -12.39 -9.19
C GLN A 100 -11.77 -12.69 -10.62
N GLU A 101 -11.88 -11.65 -11.45
CA GLU A 101 -12.23 -11.78 -12.87
C GLU A 101 -11.25 -12.69 -13.62
N SER A 102 -9.94 -12.51 -13.41
CA SER A 102 -8.89 -13.33 -14.03
C SER A 102 -8.97 -14.80 -13.60
N ARG A 103 -9.30 -15.08 -12.34
CA ARG A 103 -9.44 -16.45 -11.81
C ARG A 103 -10.63 -17.17 -12.43
N ASP A 104 -11.75 -16.48 -12.63
CA ASP A 104 -12.98 -17.06 -13.16
C ASP A 104 -12.95 -17.18 -14.70
N GLY A 105 -12.14 -16.35 -15.38
CA GLY A 105 -12.04 -16.29 -16.84
C GLY A 105 -10.88 -17.06 -17.48
N GLY A 106 -10.05 -17.79 -16.72
CA GLY A 106 -8.85 -18.47 -17.23
C GLY A 106 -7.75 -17.50 -17.70
N GLY A 107 -7.60 -16.38 -16.99
CA GLY A 107 -6.99 -15.15 -17.48
C GLY A 107 -5.52 -15.21 -17.91
N ASP A 108 -5.22 -14.36 -18.89
CA ASP A 108 -3.86 -14.06 -19.35
C ASP A 108 -3.09 -13.32 -18.23
N ARG A 109 -2.10 -14.02 -17.67
CA ARG A 109 -1.26 -13.52 -16.59
C ARG A 109 -0.43 -12.31 -17.02
N GLU A 110 -0.02 -12.24 -18.29
CA GLU A 110 0.77 -11.12 -18.79
C GLU A 110 -0.09 -9.86 -18.91
N ALA A 111 -1.27 -9.98 -19.52
CA ALA A 111 -2.24 -8.89 -19.58
C ALA A 111 -2.63 -8.37 -18.19
N MET A 112 -2.81 -9.28 -17.22
CA MET A 112 -3.08 -8.93 -15.83
C MET A 112 -1.92 -8.12 -15.23
N MET A 113 -0.67 -8.56 -15.38
CA MET A 113 0.49 -7.85 -14.85
C MET A 113 0.63 -6.44 -15.43
N VAL A 114 0.35 -6.26 -16.72
CA VAL A 114 0.34 -4.94 -17.37
C VAL A 114 -0.73 -4.04 -16.77
N GLU A 115 -1.94 -4.55 -16.56
CA GLU A 115 -3.03 -3.77 -15.98
C GLU A 115 -2.75 -3.40 -14.51
N MET A 116 -2.17 -4.33 -13.75
CA MET A 116 -1.69 -4.07 -12.39
C MET A 116 -0.65 -2.94 -12.33
N ALA A 117 0.31 -2.94 -13.28
CA ALA A 117 1.32 -1.90 -13.37
C ALA A 117 0.68 -0.54 -13.68
N LYS A 118 -0.25 -0.47 -14.63
CA LYS A 118 -0.98 0.77 -14.96
C LYS A 118 -1.77 1.31 -13.78
N MET A 119 -2.51 0.46 -13.07
CA MET A 119 -3.25 0.87 -11.86
C MET A 119 -2.31 1.42 -10.79
N ARG A 120 -1.14 0.80 -10.61
CA ARG A 120 -0.11 1.28 -9.68
C ARG A 120 0.44 2.64 -10.10
N GLU A 121 0.78 2.82 -11.36
CA GLU A 121 1.28 4.10 -11.89
C GLU A 121 0.24 5.23 -11.74
N ALA A 122 -1.01 4.96 -12.09
CA ALA A 122 -2.10 5.91 -11.95
C ALA A 122 -2.30 6.34 -10.49
N THR A 123 -2.29 5.38 -9.56
CA THR A 123 -2.43 5.66 -8.13
C THR A 123 -1.22 6.43 -7.59
N ASN A 124 -0.01 6.03 -7.97
CA ASN A 124 1.21 6.73 -7.58
C ASN A 124 1.22 8.18 -8.06
N LYS A 125 0.78 8.43 -9.30
CA LYS A 125 0.63 9.79 -9.83
C LYS A 125 -0.38 10.60 -9.02
N ALA A 126 -1.56 10.03 -8.76
CA ALA A 126 -2.59 10.69 -7.97
C ALA A 126 -2.10 11.05 -6.56
N ILE A 127 -1.32 10.17 -5.91
CA ILE A 127 -0.70 10.45 -4.62
C ILE A 127 0.28 11.62 -4.71
N LEU A 128 1.20 11.63 -5.69
CA LEU A 128 2.17 12.71 -5.85
C LEU A 128 1.52 14.07 -6.16
N ASP A 129 0.39 14.07 -6.86
CA ASP A 129 -0.37 15.29 -7.16
C ASP A 129 -1.01 15.91 -5.91
N LEU A 130 -1.16 15.15 -4.81
CA LEU A 130 -1.64 15.66 -3.53
C LEU A 130 -0.56 16.42 -2.73
N LEU A 131 0.72 16.24 -3.07
CA LEU A 131 1.83 16.84 -2.34
C LEU A 131 2.10 18.26 -2.82
N THR A 132 2.44 19.11 -1.86
CA THR A 132 3.02 20.44 -2.14
C THR A 132 4.46 20.30 -2.64
N GLU A 133 4.98 21.34 -3.29
CA GLU A 133 6.37 21.34 -3.77
C GLU A 133 7.42 21.10 -2.67
N PRO A 134 7.32 21.69 -1.46
CA PRO A 134 8.22 21.34 -0.36
C PRO A 134 8.13 19.86 0.05
N GLN A 135 6.94 19.28 0.08
CA GLN A 135 6.74 17.86 0.42
C GLN A 135 7.32 16.94 -0.66
N LYS A 136 7.18 17.28 -1.95
CA LYS A 136 7.82 16.52 -3.05
C LYS A 136 9.34 16.54 -2.94
N ARG A 137 9.93 17.69 -2.58
CA ARG A 137 11.39 17.79 -2.33
C ARG A 137 11.80 16.91 -1.15
N LYS A 138 11.06 16.98 -0.04
CA LYS A 138 11.34 16.16 1.14
C LYS A 138 11.24 14.66 0.84
N TRP A 139 10.22 14.27 0.07
CA TRP A 139 10.06 12.91 -0.41
C TRP A 139 11.26 12.45 -1.25
N ALA A 140 11.71 13.25 -2.21
CA ALA A 140 12.88 12.94 -3.03
C ALA A 140 14.18 12.82 -2.19
N GLU A 141 14.37 13.69 -1.20
CA GLU A 141 15.50 13.60 -0.26
C GLU A 141 15.49 12.29 0.53
N MET A 142 14.32 11.86 1.01
CA MET A 142 14.18 10.61 1.77
C MET A 142 14.48 9.36 0.93
N GLN A 143 14.23 9.42 -0.38
CA GLN A 143 14.57 8.32 -1.28
C GLN A 143 16.08 8.19 -1.51
N GLY A 144 16.87 9.22 -1.22
CA GLY A 144 18.33 9.18 -1.34
C GLY A 144 18.82 8.91 -2.76
N LYS A 145 19.94 8.18 -2.89
CA LYS A 145 20.55 7.93 -4.20
C LYS A 145 19.74 6.91 -5.02
N PRO A 146 19.39 7.20 -6.28
CA PRO A 146 18.66 6.26 -7.14
C PRO A 146 19.32 4.89 -7.20
N PHE A 147 18.49 3.85 -7.28
CA PHE A 147 18.90 2.47 -7.44
C PHE A 147 18.02 1.78 -8.48
N THR A 148 18.65 1.06 -9.40
CA THR A 148 17.94 0.22 -10.36
C THR A 148 17.80 -1.16 -9.77
N PHE A 149 16.56 -1.58 -9.49
CA PHE A 149 16.27 -2.95 -9.09
C PHE A 149 16.34 -3.84 -10.31
N GLU A 150 17.28 -4.78 -10.33
CA GLU A 150 17.31 -5.80 -11.37
C GLU A 150 16.06 -6.68 -11.23
N SER A 151 15.24 -6.73 -12.28
CA SER A 151 14.19 -7.73 -12.37
C SER A 151 14.88 -9.05 -12.71
N THR A 152 15.32 -9.79 -11.69
CA THR A 152 15.82 -11.15 -11.91
C THR A 152 14.61 -12.01 -12.30
N GLY A 153 14.43 -12.19 -13.62
CA GLY A 153 13.40 -13.04 -14.19
C GLY A 153 13.50 -14.45 -13.59
N ARG A 154 12.43 -14.88 -12.93
CA ARG A 154 12.11 -16.28 -12.68
C ARG A 154 10.81 -16.61 -13.37
#